data_AF-A0A524CHW3-F1
#
_entry.id   AF-A0A524CHW3-F1
#
_cell.length_a   1.000
_cell.length_b   1.000
_cell.length_c   1.000
_cell.angle_alpha   90.00
_cell.angle_beta   90.00
_cell.angle_gamma   90.00
#
_symmetry.space_group_name_H-M   'P 1'
#
loop_
_entity.id
_entity.type
_entity.pdbx_description
1 polymer ?
#
loop_
_entity_poly.entity_id
_entity_poly.type
_entity_poly.pdbx_seq_one_letter_code
_entity_poly.pdbx_strand_id
1 'polypeptide(L)'
;MSTGIFKGDLINNNLFLVIPSWGKLLGHPPLGTYANHDVVRISEDVVIFLGGMERLIHTPKGLVYYILGLGYYYTKFEIQSGRYITDSRLLTGMMLSDFVYDRLATSRNLTLQNDPDVVIAEDIVKVPIDLSLKSSAKQTFIQGTLMRNLFIPYKDVILDFIDKIKDPKTFQILKTNHMFLSTHWDNFNTILISDAMEEKVKLKYLETTAGLNPISLRLYRFLIEHFSDADIQKVNENIKVLKSVFSSIEFDPMHLYSLIEQANIWLKIKIPHLPLPRTPSFDKKKKKQIILQSGNKYLDVVVNWPSRFKRQTKKQLEEGVEVIKDKLYQPQIVEKKGTSIEPKREFFEPRFLERPTVRIKPLPKIPTTNITDILSTLRTIVEENYDIRAIGNAFTMGRDQIKSMVFHRNFLWEMSKLANIYVRAPLNKGLSFKEKYELLEKIESWIDLNK
;
A
#
# COMPACT_ATOMS: atom_id res chain seq x y z
N MET A 1 13.95 37.31 -17.76
CA MET A 1 13.52 36.35 -18.80
C MET A 1 12.23 35.70 -18.31
N SER A 2 11.09 35.89 -18.98
CA SER A 2 9.86 35.21 -18.57
C SER A 2 10.03 33.71 -18.80
N THR A 3 10.14 32.95 -17.73
CA THR A 3 10.14 31.49 -17.78
C THR A 3 8.76 31.04 -18.25
N GLY A 4 8.60 30.85 -19.56
CA GLY A 4 7.35 30.45 -20.19
C GLY A 4 6.92 29.04 -19.76
N ILE A 5 5.61 28.78 -19.84
CA ILE A 5 5.05 27.45 -19.65
C ILE A 5 5.31 26.64 -20.92
N PHE A 6 6.00 25.50 -20.81
CA PHE A 6 6.16 24.56 -21.92
C PHE A 6 5.18 23.40 -21.75
N LYS A 7 4.37 23.16 -22.78
CA LYS A 7 3.35 22.11 -22.78
C LYS A 7 3.88 20.89 -23.52
N GLY A 8 4.12 19.78 -22.83
CA GLY A 8 4.40 18.51 -23.48
C GLY A 8 3.19 17.96 -24.24
N ASP A 9 3.40 16.91 -25.01
CA ASP A 9 2.33 16.25 -25.77
C ASP A 9 1.31 15.57 -24.84
N LEU A 10 0.05 15.55 -25.27
CA LEU A 10 -1.00 14.76 -24.64
C LEU A 10 -0.93 13.32 -25.17
N ILE A 11 -0.49 12.40 -24.32
CA ILE A 11 -0.17 11.01 -24.67
C ILE A 11 -1.29 10.10 -24.17
N ASN A 12 -1.71 9.12 -24.98
CA ASN A 12 -2.64 8.10 -24.54
C ASN A 12 -1.91 7.03 -23.70
N ASN A 13 -2.42 6.71 -22.52
CA ASN A 13 -1.86 5.71 -21.62
C ASN A 13 -2.96 4.91 -20.89
N ASN A 14 -3.28 3.72 -21.38
CA ASN A 14 -4.21 2.85 -20.65
C ASN A 14 -3.46 2.15 -19.51
N LEU A 15 -3.58 2.71 -18.30
CA LEU A 15 -2.92 2.19 -17.12
C LEU A 15 -3.88 2.06 -15.94
N PHE A 16 -3.59 1.08 -15.10
CA PHE A 16 -4.16 0.92 -13.79
C PHE A 16 -3.12 1.36 -12.75
N LEU A 17 -3.46 2.41 -12.01
CA LEU A 17 -2.64 3.04 -10.99
C LEU A 17 -3.33 2.90 -9.64
N VAL A 18 -2.57 2.53 -8.61
CA VAL A 18 -3.03 2.62 -7.23
C VAL A 18 -1.94 3.24 -6.36
N ILE A 19 -2.32 4.24 -5.57
CA ILE A 19 -1.51 4.80 -4.48
C ILE A 19 -2.10 4.26 -3.19
N PRO A 20 -1.43 3.29 -2.51
CA PRO A 20 -1.98 2.61 -1.34
C PRO A 20 -2.26 3.52 -0.14
N SER A 21 -1.50 4.61 0.00
CA SER A 21 -1.75 5.63 1.02
C SER A 21 -1.31 7.01 0.54
N TRP A 22 -2.29 7.87 0.29
CA TRP A 22 -2.09 9.25 -0.16
C TRP A 22 -1.35 10.08 0.87
N GLY A 23 -1.77 10.02 2.13
CA GLY A 23 -1.17 10.72 3.24
C GLY A 23 0.27 10.27 3.46
N LYS A 24 0.55 8.96 3.45
CA LYS A 24 1.94 8.46 3.53
C LYS A 24 2.79 9.03 2.40
N LEU A 25 2.30 8.99 1.15
CA LEU A 25 2.98 9.55 -0.02
C LEU A 25 3.28 11.04 0.13
N LEU A 26 2.37 11.81 0.72
CA LEU A 26 2.57 13.24 0.92
C LEU A 26 3.38 13.59 2.18
N GLY A 27 3.81 12.56 2.94
CA GLY A 27 4.56 12.76 4.18
C GLY A 27 3.69 13.18 5.35
N HIS A 28 2.49 12.60 5.40
CA HIS A 28 1.44 12.83 6.38
C HIS A 28 1.05 14.32 6.45
N PRO A 29 0.22 14.78 5.49
CA PRO A 29 -0.38 16.10 5.54
C PRO A 29 -1.46 16.15 6.64
N PRO A 30 -2.05 17.32 6.95
CA PRO A 30 -3.07 17.46 7.98
C PRO A 30 -4.22 16.46 7.81
N LEU A 31 -4.75 15.94 8.91
CA LEU A 31 -5.86 14.98 8.92
C LEU A 31 -7.17 15.61 8.41
N GLY A 32 -7.29 16.93 8.50
CA GLY A 32 -8.43 17.70 8.02
C GLY A 32 -9.65 17.59 8.95
N THR A 33 -10.78 18.05 8.43
CA THR A 33 -12.07 18.04 9.13
C THR A 33 -13.11 17.27 8.33
N TYR A 34 -14.09 16.71 9.01
CA TYR A 34 -15.25 16.09 8.40
C TYR A 34 -16.52 16.52 9.14
N ALA A 35 -17.51 17.05 8.41
CA ALA A 35 -18.75 17.57 8.98
C ALA A 35 -18.52 18.52 10.19
N ASN A 36 -17.55 19.43 10.07
CA ASN A 36 -17.12 20.39 11.11
C ASN A 36 -16.49 19.76 12.37
N HIS A 37 -16.09 18.49 12.32
CA HIS A 37 -15.32 17.84 13.37
C HIS A 37 -13.90 17.52 12.89
N ASP A 38 -12.92 17.62 13.79
CA ASP A 38 -11.55 17.24 13.48
C ASP A 38 -11.43 15.72 13.30
N VAL A 39 -10.71 15.32 12.27
CA VAL A 39 -10.38 13.91 12.04
C VAL A 39 -9.27 13.52 13.00
N VAL A 40 -9.53 12.53 13.85
CA VAL A 40 -8.57 12.01 14.84
C VAL A 40 -7.57 11.07 14.21
N ARG A 41 -8.03 10.20 13.30
CA ARG A 41 -7.19 9.15 12.72
C ARG A 41 -7.67 8.76 11.32
N ILE A 42 -6.73 8.54 10.41
CA ILE A 42 -7.00 7.95 9.09
C ILE A 42 -6.43 6.52 9.10
N SER A 43 -7.30 5.53 8.94
CA SER A 43 -6.88 4.13 8.81
C SER A 43 -6.47 3.81 7.38
N GLU A 44 -7.21 4.30 6.39
CA GLU A 44 -6.98 4.02 4.97
C GLU A 44 -7.27 5.27 4.13
N ASP A 45 -6.41 5.58 3.16
CA ASP A 45 -6.53 6.73 2.26
C ASP A 45 -5.99 6.40 0.86
N VAL A 46 -6.71 5.53 0.16
CA VAL A 46 -6.29 4.92 -1.10
C VAL A 46 -6.70 5.79 -2.28
N VAL A 47 -5.80 5.94 -3.26
CA VAL A 47 -6.16 6.51 -4.57
C VAL A 47 -6.10 5.41 -5.62
N ILE A 48 -7.22 5.15 -6.30
CA ILE A 48 -7.28 4.24 -7.46
C ILE A 48 -7.50 5.09 -8.70
N PHE A 49 -6.79 4.79 -9.78
CA PHE A 49 -6.90 5.52 -11.03
C PHE A 49 -6.81 4.59 -12.25
N LEU A 50 -7.82 4.66 -13.11
CA LEU A 50 -7.85 4.07 -14.44
C LEU A 50 -7.49 5.18 -15.43
N GLY A 51 -6.19 5.29 -15.71
CA GLY A 51 -5.64 6.29 -16.62
C GLY A 51 -5.95 5.95 -18.07
N GLY A 52 -6.23 6.98 -18.86
CA GLY A 52 -6.33 6.88 -20.32
C GLY A 52 -5.49 7.91 -21.07
N MET A 53 -5.16 9.04 -20.43
CA MET A 53 -4.22 10.01 -20.99
C MET A 53 -3.28 10.60 -19.93
N GLU A 54 -2.12 11.07 -20.36
CA GLU A 54 -1.16 11.79 -19.52
C GLU A 54 -0.52 12.95 -20.26
N ARG A 55 -0.02 13.92 -19.47
CA ARG A 55 0.71 15.08 -19.99
C ARG A 55 1.74 15.55 -18.98
N LEU A 56 2.85 16.07 -19.48
CA LEU A 56 3.83 16.80 -18.69
C LEU A 56 3.81 18.28 -19.05
N ILE A 57 3.79 19.15 -18.04
CA ILE A 57 3.86 20.60 -18.19
C ILE A 57 5.06 21.13 -17.40
N HIS A 58 5.83 22.01 -18.02
CA HIS A 58 6.89 22.76 -17.36
C HIS A 58 6.34 24.08 -16.89
N THR A 59 6.47 24.33 -15.59
CA THR A 59 6.08 25.60 -14.96
C THR A 59 7.30 26.27 -14.35
N PRO A 60 7.22 27.57 -14.01
CA PRO A 60 8.29 28.25 -13.26
C PRO A 60 8.63 27.60 -11.91
N LYS A 61 7.70 26.81 -11.35
CA LYS A 61 7.85 26.13 -10.05
C LYS A 61 8.31 24.67 -10.18
N GLY A 62 8.60 24.20 -11.39
CA GLY A 62 8.99 22.82 -11.66
C GLY A 62 8.04 22.10 -12.61
N LEU A 63 8.15 20.78 -12.66
CA LEU A 63 7.33 19.96 -13.56
C LEU A 63 6.02 19.57 -12.89
N VAL A 64 4.96 19.54 -13.69
CA VAL A 64 3.63 19.06 -13.28
C VAL A 64 3.20 17.94 -14.22
N TYR A 65 2.98 16.77 -13.63
CA TYR A 65 2.51 15.57 -14.31
C TYR A 65 1.00 15.45 -14.16
N TYR A 66 0.30 15.34 -15.28
CA TYR A 66 -1.13 15.12 -15.35
C TYR A 66 -1.41 13.67 -15.71
N ILE A 67 -2.28 13.04 -14.94
CA ILE A 67 -2.89 11.74 -15.27
C ILE A 67 -4.39 11.99 -15.38
N LEU A 68 -5.01 11.57 -16.48
CA LEU A 68 -6.38 11.87 -16.85
C LEU A 68 -7.13 10.56 -17.13
N GLY A 69 -8.33 10.44 -16.58
CA GLY A 69 -9.07 9.18 -16.62
C GLY A 69 -10.14 9.10 -15.54
N LEU A 70 -10.44 7.88 -15.05
CA LEU A 70 -11.39 7.66 -13.96
C LEU A 70 -10.62 7.40 -12.67
N GLY A 71 -10.84 8.21 -11.65
CA GLY A 71 -10.17 8.09 -10.37
C GLY A 71 -11.11 8.06 -9.18
N TYR A 72 -10.56 7.57 -8.08
CA TYR A 72 -11.24 7.36 -6.82
C TYR A 72 -10.31 7.70 -5.67
N TYR A 73 -10.67 8.70 -4.87
CA TYR A 73 -10.07 8.92 -3.58
C TYR A 73 -10.98 8.29 -2.53
N TYR A 74 -10.51 7.27 -1.84
CA TYR A 74 -11.23 6.58 -0.78
C TYR A 74 -10.56 6.84 0.55
N THR A 75 -11.35 7.12 1.57
CA THR A 75 -10.87 7.30 2.94
C THR A 75 -11.71 6.52 3.92
N LYS A 76 -11.02 5.99 4.92
CA LYS A 76 -11.60 5.41 6.13
C LYS A 76 -10.89 6.01 7.32
N PHE A 77 -11.65 6.66 8.19
CA PHE A 77 -11.12 7.51 9.24
C PHE A 77 -12.03 7.54 10.45
N GLU A 78 -11.56 8.15 11.53
CA GLU A 78 -12.26 8.30 12.79
C GLU A 78 -12.31 9.77 13.17
N ILE A 79 -13.49 10.23 13.54
CA ILE A 79 -13.70 11.53 14.21
C ILE A 79 -13.71 11.34 15.73
N GLN A 80 -14.14 10.16 16.16
CA GLN A 80 -14.11 9.70 17.54
C GLN A 80 -13.48 8.31 17.57
N SER A 81 -12.58 8.09 18.51
CA SER A 81 -11.84 6.82 18.63
C SER A 81 -12.79 5.62 18.65
N GLY A 82 -12.56 4.65 17.77
CA GLY A 82 -13.33 3.40 17.69
C GLY A 82 -14.57 3.45 16.80
N ARG A 83 -14.87 4.58 16.14
CA ARG A 83 -15.93 4.69 15.14
C ARG A 83 -15.35 5.07 13.78
N TYR A 84 -15.28 4.10 12.88
CA TYR A 84 -14.83 4.33 11.51
C TYR A 84 -15.96 4.86 10.63
N ILE A 85 -15.62 5.91 9.88
CA ILE A 85 -16.43 6.50 8.82
C ILE A 85 -15.68 6.28 7.52
N THR A 86 -16.42 5.93 6.47
CA THR A 86 -15.89 5.80 5.11
C THR A 86 -16.44 6.92 4.25
N ASP A 87 -15.58 7.61 3.52
CA ASP A 87 -15.97 8.63 2.54
C ASP A 87 -15.15 8.49 1.26
N SER A 88 -15.69 8.97 0.16
CA SER A 88 -15.00 8.91 -1.11
C SER A 88 -15.31 10.08 -2.05
N ARG A 89 -14.38 10.34 -2.96
CA ARG A 89 -14.47 11.40 -3.97
C ARG A 89 -14.06 10.84 -5.33
N LEU A 90 -14.90 11.09 -6.33
CA LEU A 90 -14.61 10.74 -7.71
C LEU A 90 -13.67 11.77 -8.33
N LEU A 91 -12.73 11.32 -9.16
CA LEU A 91 -11.71 12.16 -9.77
C LEU A 91 -11.69 11.93 -11.28
N THR A 92 -11.50 12.97 -12.07
CA THR A 92 -11.24 12.83 -13.52
C THR A 92 -9.79 13.07 -13.89
N GLY A 93 -8.97 13.51 -12.92
CA GLY A 93 -7.56 13.77 -13.12
C GLY A 93 -6.77 13.79 -11.83
N MET A 94 -5.45 13.72 -11.96
CA MET A 94 -4.50 13.90 -10.88
C MET A 94 -3.35 14.78 -11.36
N MET A 95 -2.93 15.72 -10.52
CA MET A 95 -1.83 16.64 -10.73
C MET A 95 -0.70 16.33 -9.74
N LEU A 96 0.39 15.76 -10.25
CA LEU A 96 1.57 15.43 -9.46
C LEU A 96 2.67 16.47 -9.71
N SER A 97 3.12 17.17 -8.67
CA SER A 97 4.37 17.93 -8.73
C SER A 97 5.56 16.98 -8.86
N ASP A 98 6.64 17.45 -9.48
CA ASP A 98 7.89 16.71 -9.65
C ASP A 98 8.41 16.00 -8.39
N PHE A 99 8.45 16.65 -7.25
CA PHE A 99 8.92 16.05 -6.00
C PHE A 99 8.02 14.90 -5.49
N VAL A 100 6.71 14.94 -5.77
CA VAL A 100 5.79 13.83 -5.43
C VAL A 100 5.92 12.71 -6.45
N TYR A 101 6.01 13.05 -7.74
CA TYR A 101 6.25 12.09 -8.80
C TYR A 101 7.56 11.33 -8.58
N ASP A 102 8.63 12.03 -8.21
CA ASP A 102 9.94 11.43 -7.96
C ASP A 102 9.95 10.54 -6.73
N ARG A 103 9.17 10.87 -5.70
CA ARG A 103 8.95 9.98 -4.56
C ARG A 103 8.26 8.67 -4.99
N LEU A 104 7.24 8.74 -5.83
CA LEU A 104 6.61 7.54 -6.40
C LEU A 104 7.63 6.72 -7.20
N ALA A 105 8.38 7.39 -8.08
CA ALA A 105 9.32 6.75 -8.99
C ALA A 105 10.58 6.17 -8.30
N THR A 106 10.93 6.65 -7.10
CA THR A 106 12.04 6.15 -6.28
C THR A 106 11.57 5.25 -5.12
N SER A 107 10.27 4.97 -5.04
CA SER A 107 9.70 4.08 -4.03
C SER A 107 10.34 2.71 -4.07
N ARG A 108 10.51 2.10 -2.88
CA ARG A 108 11.11 0.77 -2.75
C ARG A 108 10.27 -0.25 -3.50
N ASN A 109 10.91 -0.99 -4.42
CA ASN A 109 10.27 -2.04 -5.18
C ASN A 109 9.93 -3.23 -4.26
N LEU A 110 8.70 -3.75 -4.37
CA LEU A 110 8.26 -4.94 -3.64
C LEU A 110 8.53 -6.22 -4.42
N THR A 111 8.78 -6.13 -5.73
CA THR A 111 9.08 -7.29 -6.59
C THR A 111 10.57 -7.46 -6.81
N LEU A 112 10.99 -8.72 -6.91
CA LEU A 112 12.38 -9.08 -7.26
C LEU A 112 12.66 -8.92 -8.76
N GLN A 113 11.63 -8.95 -9.60
CA GLN A 113 11.76 -8.68 -11.03
C GLN A 113 11.55 -7.19 -11.30
N ASN A 114 12.50 -6.61 -12.03
CA ASN A 114 12.36 -5.29 -12.62
C ASN A 114 11.73 -5.45 -14.00
N ASP A 115 10.46 -5.05 -14.13
CA ASP A 115 9.83 -4.83 -15.42
C ASP A 115 9.63 -3.33 -15.61
N PRO A 116 10.10 -2.72 -16.71
CA PRO A 116 10.01 -1.27 -16.91
C PRO A 116 8.56 -0.78 -17.01
N ASP A 117 7.63 -1.64 -17.42
CA ASP A 117 6.26 -1.25 -17.68
C ASP A 117 5.35 -1.51 -16.47
N VAL A 118 5.72 -2.44 -15.60
CA VAL A 118 4.98 -2.80 -14.38
C VAL A 118 5.78 -2.41 -13.14
N VAL A 119 5.21 -1.52 -12.35
CA VAL A 119 5.81 -1.05 -11.09
C VAL A 119 4.93 -1.50 -9.94
N ILE A 120 5.48 -2.27 -9.00
CA ILE A 120 4.78 -2.69 -7.78
C ILE A 120 5.70 -2.34 -6.62
N ALA A 121 5.53 -1.14 -6.09
CA ALA A 121 6.36 -0.54 -5.06
C ALA A 121 5.51 -0.18 -3.82
N GLU A 122 6.18 0.17 -2.71
CA GLU A 122 5.49 0.50 -1.46
C GLU A 122 4.45 1.63 -1.58
N ASP A 123 4.80 2.71 -2.29
CA ASP A 123 3.95 3.90 -2.41
C ASP A 123 3.12 3.91 -3.72
N ILE A 124 3.31 2.94 -4.62
CA ILE A 124 2.61 2.89 -5.92
C ILE A 124 2.54 1.49 -6.55
N VAL A 125 1.39 1.18 -7.13
CA VAL A 125 1.20 0.09 -8.08
C VAL A 125 0.80 0.68 -9.42
N LYS A 126 1.54 0.38 -10.49
CA LYS A 126 1.28 0.81 -11.86
C LYS A 126 1.39 -0.38 -12.79
N VAL A 127 0.31 -0.67 -13.50
CA VAL A 127 0.18 -1.81 -14.42
C VAL A 127 -0.45 -1.32 -15.72
N PRO A 128 0.13 -1.58 -16.90
CA PRO A 128 -0.57 -1.30 -18.15
C PRO A 128 -1.75 -2.26 -18.28
N ILE A 129 -2.88 -1.77 -18.78
CA ILE A 129 -4.07 -2.62 -18.95
C ILE A 129 -3.80 -3.70 -20.02
N ASP A 130 -3.02 -3.35 -21.04
CA ASP A 130 -2.58 -4.32 -22.05
C ASP A 130 -1.27 -5.01 -21.66
N LEU A 131 -1.37 -6.29 -21.31
CA LEU A 131 -0.24 -7.17 -20.99
C LEU A 131 0.13 -8.13 -22.12
N SER A 132 -0.46 -7.98 -23.32
CA SER A 132 -0.30 -8.93 -24.45
C SER A 132 1.14 -9.10 -24.93
N LEU A 133 2.01 -8.10 -24.72
CA LEU A 133 3.45 -8.18 -25.07
C LEU A 133 4.30 -8.95 -24.03
N LYS A 134 3.72 -9.32 -22.88
CA LYS A 134 4.43 -10.07 -21.83
C LYS A 134 4.25 -11.56 -22.05
N SER A 135 5.28 -12.36 -21.74
CA SER A 135 5.16 -13.82 -21.78
C SER A 135 4.14 -14.33 -20.76
N SER A 136 3.55 -15.49 -21.01
CA SER A 136 2.58 -16.13 -20.10
C SER A 136 3.09 -16.22 -18.67
N ALA A 137 4.33 -16.68 -18.48
CA ALA A 137 4.97 -16.76 -17.16
C ALA A 137 5.04 -15.39 -16.45
N LYS A 138 5.32 -14.30 -17.18
CA LYS A 138 5.32 -12.94 -16.62
C LYS A 138 3.90 -12.47 -16.28
N GLN A 139 2.92 -12.75 -17.14
CA GLN A 139 1.52 -12.42 -16.87
C GLN A 139 1.02 -13.11 -15.59
N THR A 140 1.29 -14.41 -15.43
CA THR A 140 0.94 -15.17 -14.21
C THR A 140 1.63 -14.59 -12.96
N PHE A 141 2.90 -14.19 -13.07
CA PHE A 141 3.62 -13.55 -11.97
C PHE A 141 3.00 -12.19 -11.58
N ILE A 142 2.67 -11.36 -12.58
CA ILE A 142 2.02 -10.05 -12.38
C ILE A 142 0.65 -10.26 -11.70
N GLN A 143 -0.16 -11.18 -12.22
CA GLN A 143 -1.46 -11.55 -11.66
C GLN A 143 -1.34 -11.98 -10.20
N GLY A 144 -0.47 -12.96 -9.89
CA GLY A 144 -0.27 -13.43 -8.52
C GLY A 144 0.21 -12.33 -7.58
N THR A 145 1.08 -11.44 -8.06
CA THR A 145 1.58 -10.31 -7.28
C THR A 145 0.48 -9.27 -7.01
N LEU A 146 -0.33 -8.93 -8.00
CA LEU A 146 -1.45 -8.00 -7.84
C LEU A 146 -2.53 -8.56 -6.93
N MET A 147 -2.83 -9.86 -7.03
CA MET A 147 -3.78 -10.50 -6.13
C MET A 147 -3.35 -10.35 -4.67
N ARG A 148 -2.09 -10.68 -4.35
CA ARG A 148 -1.56 -10.61 -2.98
C ARG A 148 -1.40 -9.19 -2.45
N ASN A 149 -0.87 -8.28 -3.27
CA ASN A 149 -0.42 -6.97 -2.79
C ASN A 149 -1.46 -5.85 -3.00
N LEU A 150 -2.47 -6.08 -3.84
CA LEU A 150 -3.44 -5.05 -4.22
C LEU A 150 -4.89 -5.52 -4.12
N PHE A 151 -5.29 -6.56 -4.88
CA PHE A 151 -6.70 -6.92 -4.98
C PHE A 151 -7.27 -7.53 -3.70
N ILE A 152 -6.51 -8.37 -2.99
CA ILE A 152 -6.97 -8.93 -1.71
C ILE A 152 -7.01 -7.85 -0.62
N PRO A 153 -5.94 -7.04 -0.39
CA PRO A 153 -5.96 -6.03 0.66
C PRO A 153 -6.97 -4.89 0.44
N TYR A 154 -7.21 -4.49 -0.81
CA TYR A 154 -8.08 -3.36 -1.16
C TYR A 154 -9.35 -3.79 -1.90
N LYS A 155 -9.79 -5.03 -1.70
CA LYS A 155 -10.95 -5.62 -2.39
C LYS A 155 -12.18 -4.73 -2.32
N ASP A 156 -12.56 -4.35 -1.11
CA ASP A 156 -13.80 -3.61 -0.86
C ASP A 156 -13.76 -2.21 -1.50
N VAL A 157 -12.59 -1.56 -1.45
CA VAL A 157 -12.38 -0.24 -2.06
C VAL A 157 -12.48 -0.31 -3.59
N ILE A 158 -11.89 -1.36 -4.20
CA ILE A 158 -11.96 -1.57 -5.65
C ILE A 158 -13.40 -1.87 -6.07
N LEU A 159 -14.12 -2.72 -5.33
CA LEU A 159 -15.52 -3.04 -5.63
C LEU A 159 -16.41 -1.80 -5.55
N ASP A 160 -16.30 -1.02 -4.47
CA ASP A 160 -17.03 0.23 -4.31
C ASP A 160 -16.71 1.22 -5.46
N PHE A 161 -15.45 1.34 -5.87
CA PHE A 161 -15.09 2.15 -7.03
C PHE A 161 -15.77 1.68 -8.33
N ILE A 162 -15.75 0.38 -8.60
CA ILE A 162 -16.40 -0.17 -9.80
C ILE A 162 -17.93 0.05 -9.75
N ASP A 163 -18.55 -0.09 -8.59
CA ASP A 163 -19.98 0.20 -8.41
C ASP A 163 -20.29 1.67 -8.69
N LYS A 164 -19.43 2.61 -8.22
CA LYS A 164 -19.55 4.02 -8.61
C LYS A 164 -19.38 4.19 -10.12
N ILE A 165 -18.48 3.47 -10.78
CA ILE A 165 -18.32 3.52 -12.24
C ILE A 165 -19.52 2.89 -12.97
N LYS A 166 -20.27 1.97 -12.37
CA LYS A 166 -21.51 1.44 -12.97
C LYS A 166 -22.69 2.40 -12.83
N ASP A 167 -22.73 3.22 -11.80
CA ASP A 167 -23.80 4.22 -11.62
C ASP A 167 -23.81 5.23 -12.78
N PRO A 168 -24.92 5.35 -13.55
CA PRO A 168 -25.01 6.31 -14.66
C PRO A 168 -24.91 7.77 -14.21
N LYS A 169 -25.15 8.08 -12.93
CA LYS A 169 -25.10 9.44 -12.36
C LYS A 169 -23.69 9.97 -12.12
N THR A 170 -22.68 9.09 -12.14
CA THR A 170 -21.29 9.47 -11.88
C THR A 170 -20.51 9.73 -13.17
N PHE A 171 -19.41 10.49 -13.08
CA PHE A 171 -18.57 10.87 -14.23
C PHE A 171 -19.33 11.58 -15.38
N GLN A 172 -20.42 12.28 -15.05
CA GLN A 172 -21.18 13.09 -16.00
C GLN A 172 -20.45 14.42 -16.26
N ILE A 173 -19.39 14.40 -17.07
CA ILE A 173 -18.50 15.56 -17.30
C ILE A 173 -19.26 16.84 -17.65
N LEU A 174 -20.36 16.75 -18.40
CA LEU A 174 -21.18 17.92 -18.75
C LEU A 174 -21.82 18.61 -17.54
N LYS A 175 -22.06 17.89 -16.44
CA LYS A 175 -22.63 18.42 -15.19
C LYS A 175 -21.57 18.62 -14.11
N THR A 176 -20.69 17.64 -13.95
CA THR A 176 -19.67 17.66 -12.88
C THR A 176 -18.43 18.45 -13.28
N ASN A 177 -18.20 18.65 -14.58
CA ASN A 177 -16.91 19.08 -15.11
C ASN A 177 -15.79 18.14 -14.61
N HIS A 178 -14.54 18.59 -14.68
CA HIS A 178 -13.39 17.87 -14.17
C HIS A 178 -13.19 18.07 -12.65
N MET A 179 -12.59 17.06 -12.01
CA MET A 179 -12.26 17.01 -10.59
C MET A 179 -10.84 16.45 -10.45
N PHE A 180 -9.86 17.28 -10.07
CA PHE A 180 -8.44 16.91 -10.07
C PHE A 180 -7.87 16.84 -8.65
N LEU A 181 -7.32 15.70 -8.27
CA LEU A 181 -6.55 15.60 -7.02
C LEU A 181 -5.16 16.21 -7.24
N SER A 182 -4.78 17.19 -6.42
CA SER A 182 -3.62 18.04 -6.68
C SER A 182 -2.57 17.99 -5.59
N THR A 183 -1.32 17.94 -6.04
CA THR A 183 -0.11 18.18 -5.24
C THR A 183 0.67 19.38 -5.76
N HIS A 184 0.02 20.22 -6.58
CA HIS A 184 0.64 21.44 -7.11
C HIS A 184 1.03 22.38 -5.97
N TRP A 185 2.13 23.11 -6.16
CA TRP A 185 2.70 24.03 -5.17
C TRP A 185 1.70 24.99 -4.51
N ASP A 186 0.71 25.46 -5.28
CA ASP A 186 -0.28 26.44 -4.81
C ASP A 186 -1.55 25.84 -4.23
N ASN A 187 -1.81 24.56 -4.50
CA ASN A 187 -3.00 23.84 -4.02
C ASN A 187 -2.59 22.41 -3.66
N PHE A 188 -1.66 22.31 -2.71
CA PHE A 188 -1.09 21.04 -2.28
C PHE A 188 -2.09 20.27 -1.42
N ASN A 189 -2.23 18.97 -1.68
CA ASN A 189 -3.15 18.08 -0.97
C ASN A 189 -4.62 18.54 -1.03
N THR A 190 -5.08 18.97 -2.20
CA THR A 190 -6.43 19.52 -2.40
C THR A 190 -7.06 18.93 -3.65
N ILE A 191 -8.38 18.71 -3.64
CA ILE A 191 -9.12 18.49 -4.88
C ILE A 191 -9.51 19.84 -5.49
N LEU A 192 -9.19 20.00 -6.77
CA LEU A 192 -9.55 21.13 -7.59
C LEU A 192 -10.79 20.78 -8.40
N ILE A 193 -11.80 21.64 -8.35
CA ILE A 193 -13.00 21.51 -9.19
C ILE A 193 -13.23 22.80 -9.99
N SER A 194 -14.04 22.68 -11.05
CA SER A 194 -14.48 23.82 -11.85
C SER A 194 -15.57 24.60 -11.13
N ASP A 195 -15.58 25.92 -11.29
CA ASP A 195 -16.65 26.80 -10.86
C ASP A 195 -17.96 26.52 -11.61
N ALA A 196 -17.86 26.07 -12.87
CA ALA A 196 -18.95 25.68 -13.76
C ALA A 196 -19.60 24.32 -13.45
N MET A 197 -19.26 23.68 -12.33
CA MET A 197 -19.94 22.46 -11.86
C MET A 197 -21.40 22.78 -11.45
N GLU A 198 -22.33 21.89 -11.77
CA GLU A 198 -23.74 22.02 -11.39
C GLU A 198 -23.89 22.24 -9.87
N GLU A 199 -24.65 23.27 -9.48
CA GLU A 199 -24.68 23.80 -8.12
C GLU A 199 -25.01 22.75 -7.04
N LYS A 200 -26.02 21.90 -7.30
CA LYS A 200 -26.41 20.83 -6.36
C LYS A 200 -25.28 19.81 -6.14
N VAL A 201 -24.57 19.46 -7.21
CA VAL A 201 -23.44 18.52 -7.13
C VAL A 201 -22.24 19.20 -6.47
N LYS A 202 -22.00 20.47 -6.81
CA LYS A 202 -20.92 21.30 -6.27
C LYS A 202 -21.01 21.46 -4.76
N LEU A 203 -22.18 21.78 -4.21
CA LEU A 203 -22.37 21.92 -2.77
C LEU A 203 -22.01 20.64 -2.01
N LYS A 204 -22.50 19.49 -2.50
CA LYS A 204 -22.16 18.18 -1.93
C LYS A 204 -20.67 17.87 -2.07
N TYR A 205 -20.08 18.17 -3.23
CA TYR A 205 -18.68 17.87 -3.47
C TYR A 205 -17.74 18.74 -2.63
N LEU A 206 -18.14 19.98 -2.29
CA LEU A 206 -17.38 20.90 -1.44
C LEU A 206 -17.34 20.49 0.04
N GLU A 207 -18.15 19.52 0.46
CA GLU A 207 -18.08 18.96 1.82
C GLU A 207 -16.66 18.45 2.11
N THR A 208 -16.14 18.86 3.27
CA THR A 208 -14.79 18.50 3.71
C THR A 208 -14.66 16.99 3.83
N THR A 209 -13.53 16.45 3.37
CA THR A 209 -13.22 15.01 3.45
C THR A 209 -11.90 14.84 4.19
N ALA A 210 -11.75 13.71 4.87
CA ALA A 210 -10.54 13.42 5.65
C ALA A 210 -9.29 13.37 4.75
N GLY A 211 -8.15 13.75 5.31
CA GLY A 211 -6.84 13.63 4.65
C GLY A 211 -6.57 14.64 3.55
N LEU A 212 -7.52 15.53 3.24
CA LEU A 212 -7.38 16.60 2.24
C LEU A 212 -7.60 17.98 2.86
N ASN A 213 -6.94 18.97 2.28
CA ASN A 213 -7.25 20.37 2.51
C ASN A 213 -8.62 20.73 1.87
N PRO A 214 -9.27 21.84 2.30
CA PRO A 214 -10.53 22.29 1.74
C PRO A 214 -10.50 22.36 0.21
N ILE A 215 -11.56 21.84 -0.41
CA ILE A 215 -11.70 21.73 -1.86
C ILE A 215 -11.72 23.13 -2.48
N SER A 216 -11.05 23.29 -3.63
CA SER A 216 -10.77 24.59 -4.23
C SER A 216 -11.39 24.72 -5.63
N LEU A 217 -12.05 25.85 -5.89
CA LEU A 217 -12.74 26.18 -7.14
C LEU A 217 -11.78 26.77 -8.20
N ARG A 218 -10.58 26.21 -8.35
CA ARG A 218 -9.51 26.80 -9.18
C ARG A 218 -9.15 25.98 -10.41
N LEU A 219 -9.87 24.90 -10.70
CA LEU A 219 -9.45 23.98 -11.77
C LEU A 219 -9.48 24.64 -13.15
N TYR A 220 -10.51 25.43 -13.44
CA TYR A 220 -10.69 26.05 -14.75
C TYR A 220 -9.47 26.84 -15.22
N ARG A 221 -8.85 27.60 -14.31
CA ARG A 221 -7.62 28.35 -14.57
C ARG A 221 -6.47 27.45 -15.03
N PHE A 222 -6.25 26.32 -14.37
CA PHE A 222 -5.20 25.39 -14.77
C PHE A 222 -5.49 24.72 -16.11
N LEU A 223 -6.76 24.41 -16.38
CA LEU A 223 -7.15 23.79 -17.65
C LEU A 223 -6.85 24.72 -18.82
N ILE A 224 -7.27 25.98 -18.77
CA ILE A 224 -7.01 26.94 -19.86
C ILE A 224 -5.53 27.31 -19.98
N GLU A 225 -4.79 27.37 -18.88
CA GLU A 225 -3.36 27.69 -18.90
C GLU A 225 -2.55 26.52 -19.50
N HIS A 226 -2.92 25.26 -19.23
CA HIS A 226 -2.10 24.09 -19.55
C HIS A 226 -2.63 23.22 -20.69
N PHE A 227 -3.89 23.34 -21.07
CA PHE A 227 -4.52 22.56 -22.14
C PHE A 227 -5.12 23.50 -23.20
N SER A 228 -5.15 23.04 -24.45
CA SER A 228 -5.95 23.69 -25.49
C SER A 228 -7.40 23.20 -25.43
N ASP A 229 -8.34 23.91 -26.04
CA ASP A 229 -9.73 23.45 -26.12
C ASP A 229 -9.86 22.09 -26.81
N ALA A 230 -9.05 21.85 -27.85
CA ALA A 230 -8.97 20.55 -28.52
C ALA A 230 -8.45 19.44 -27.59
N ASP A 231 -7.47 19.73 -26.73
CA ASP A 231 -7.01 18.78 -25.72
C ASP A 231 -8.13 18.44 -24.73
N ILE A 232 -8.85 19.46 -24.24
CA ILE A 232 -9.94 19.28 -23.28
C ILE A 232 -11.06 18.42 -23.90
N GLN A 233 -11.42 18.67 -25.16
CA GLN A 233 -12.39 17.84 -25.88
C GLN A 233 -11.93 16.38 -25.98
N LYS A 234 -10.66 16.15 -26.34
CA LYS A 234 -10.09 14.80 -26.42
C LYS A 234 -10.08 14.08 -25.07
N VAL A 235 -9.78 14.80 -23.98
CA VAL A 235 -9.84 14.27 -22.61
C VAL A 235 -11.28 13.91 -22.23
N ASN A 236 -12.25 14.75 -22.57
CA ASN A 236 -13.67 14.50 -22.30
C ASN A 236 -14.17 13.26 -23.02
N GLU A 237 -13.83 13.10 -24.29
CA GLU A 237 -14.14 11.91 -25.08
C GLU A 237 -13.50 10.66 -24.49
N ASN A 238 -12.21 10.74 -24.12
CA ASN A 238 -11.51 9.62 -23.52
C ASN A 238 -12.17 9.17 -22.20
N ILE A 239 -12.51 10.09 -21.29
CA ILE A 239 -13.19 9.77 -20.04
C ILE A 239 -14.57 9.12 -20.30
N LYS A 240 -15.32 9.61 -21.30
CA LYS A 240 -16.60 8.98 -21.70
C LYS A 240 -16.40 7.55 -22.20
N VAL A 241 -15.37 7.32 -23.00
CA VAL A 241 -15.02 5.97 -23.50
C VAL A 241 -14.62 5.06 -22.34
N LEU A 242 -13.74 5.50 -21.45
CA LEU A 242 -13.35 4.73 -20.26
C LEU A 242 -14.57 4.39 -19.41
N LYS A 243 -15.41 5.39 -19.10
CA LYS A 243 -16.64 5.19 -18.32
C LYS A 243 -17.54 4.16 -18.97
N SER A 244 -17.77 4.27 -20.28
CA SER A 244 -18.57 3.29 -21.02
C SER A 244 -17.99 1.88 -20.91
N VAL A 245 -16.69 1.71 -21.13
CA VAL A 245 -16.04 0.40 -21.04
C VAL A 245 -16.11 -0.17 -19.63
N PHE A 246 -15.66 0.56 -18.62
CA PHE A 246 -15.60 0.03 -17.25
C PHE A 246 -16.99 -0.18 -16.63
N SER A 247 -18.01 0.57 -17.07
CA SER A 247 -19.39 0.33 -16.66
C SER A 247 -20.00 -0.96 -17.23
N SER A 248 -19.51 -1.42 -18.38
CA SER A 248 -20.02 -2.62 -19.07
C SER A 248 -19.21 -3.89 -18.79
N ILE A 249 -18.14 -3.82 -18.00
CA ILE A 249 -17.34 -4.99 -17.66
C ILE A 249 -18.11 -5.85 -16.66
N GLU A 250 -18.38 -7.08 -17.08
CA GLU A 250 -18.69 -8.18 -16.18
C GLU A 250 -17.38 -8.77 -15.66
N PHE A 251 -17.27 -8.93 -14.35
CA PHE A 251 -16.10 -9.46 -13.69
C PHE A 251 -16.54 -10.30 -12.50
N ASP A 252 -15.69 -11.23 -12.08
CA ASP A 252 -15.92 -12.03 -10.87
C ASP A 252 -15.38 -11.25 -9.65
N PRO A 253 -16.23 -10.88 -8.67
CA PRO A 253 -15.79 -10.23 -7.44
C PRO A 253 -14.80 -11.07 -6.61
N MET A 254 -14.70 -12.38 -6.82
CA MET A 254 -13.69 -13.24 -6.22
C MET A 254 -12.37 -13.24 -7.00
N HIS A 255 -12.41 -12.87 -8.29
CA HIS A 255 -11.25 -12.78 -9.16
C HIS A 255 -11.12 -11.40 -9.80
N LEU A 256 -10.80 -10.37 -8.98
CA LEU A 256 -10.71 -8.98 -9.42
C LEU A 256 -9.71 -8.72 -10.56
N TYR A 257 -8.74 -9.62 -10.79
CA TYR A 257 -7.84 -9.50 -11.95
C TYR A 257 -8.58 -9.60 -13.29
N SER A 258 -9.73 -10.29 -13.34
CA SER A 258 -10.60 -10.34 -14.52
C SER A 258 -11.04 -8.95 -14.99
N LEU A 259 -11.10 -7.95 -14.09
CA LEU A 259 -11.32 -6.55 -14.45
C LEU A 259 -10.30 -6.05 -15.48
N ILE A 260 -9.01 -6.32 -15.27
CA ILE A 260 -7.93 -5.87 -16.16
C ILE A 260 -8.01 -6.62 -17.50
N GLU A 261 -8.26 -7.92 -17.46
CA GLU A 261 -8.38 -8.77 -18.66
C GLU A 261 -9.53 -8.31 -19.56
N GLN A 262 -10.72 -8.13 -18.98
CA GLN A 262 -11.90 -7.68 -19.71
C GLN A 262 -11.74 -6.24 -20.19
N ALA A 263 -11.16 -5.35 -19.37
CA ALA A 263 -10.88 -3.98 -19.79
C ALA A 263 -9.96 -3.93 -21.02
N ASN A 264 -8.94 -4.79 -21.09
CA ASN A 264 -8.05 -4.85 -22.25
C ASN A 264 -8.80 -5.18 -23.55
N ILE A 265 -9.70 -6.16 -23.50
CA ILE A 265 -10.51 -6.58 -24.66
C ILE A 265 -11.38 -5.41 -25.15
N TRP A 266 -12.15 -4.80 -24.24
CA TRP A 266 -13.08 -3.73 -24.59
C TRP A 266 -12.38 -2.43 -25.01
N LEU A 267 -11.25 -2.08 -24.38
CA LEU A 267 -10.48 -0.90 -24.76
C LEU A 267 -9.85 -1.06 -26.15
N LYS A 268 -9.38 -2.26 -26.52
CA LYS A 268 -8.88 -2.53 -27.89
C LYS A 268 -9.97 -2.38 -28.95
N ILE A 269 -11.19 -2.81 -28.64
CA ILE A 269 -12.34 -2.66 -29.54
C ILE A 269 -12.71 -1.18 -29.72
N LYS A 270 -12.78 -0.41 -28.61
CA LYS A 270 -13.24 0.98 -28.66
C LYS A 270 -12.14 2.01 -28.99
N ILE A 271 -10.87 1.65 -28.85
CA ILE A 271 -9.71 2.53 -29.13
C ILE A 271 -8.72 1.76 -30.02
N PRO A 272 -8.98 1.64 -31.34
CA PRO A 272 -8.29 0.68 -32.22
C PRO A 272 -6.80 0.97 -32.53
N HIS A 273 -6.19 2.02 -31.97
CA HIS A 273 -4.79 2.38 -32.25
C HIS A 273 -4.05 2.84 -30.99
N LEU A 274 -4.07 2.02 -29.95
CA LEU A 274 -3.21 2.28 -28.80
C LEU A 274 -1.74 2.13 -29.22
N PRO A 275 -0.90 3.16 -29.01
CA PRO A 275 0.53 2.98 -29.15
C PRO A 275 0.95 1.94 -28.11
N LEU A 276 1.53 0.84 -28.59
CA LEU A 276 2.17 -0.12 -27.71
C LEU A 276 3.19 0.64 -26.84
N PRO A 277 3.27 0.36 -25.53
CA PRO A 277 4.36 0.88 -24.71
C PRO A 277 5.65 0.48 -25.42
N ARG A 278 6.35 1.46 -26.00
CA ARG A 278 7.66 1.20 -26.60
C ARG A 278 8.55 0.82 -25.44
N THR A 279 8.91 -0.47 -25.35
CA THR A 279 9.93 -0.94 -24.42
C THR A 279 11.18 -0.15 -24.75
N PRO A 280 11.56 0.80 -23.91
CA PRO A 280 12.64 1.68 -24.29
C PRO A 280 13.95 0.90 -24.11
N SER A 281 14.78 0.83 -25.15
CA SER A 281 16.07 0.14 -25.06
C SER A 281 16.97 0.94 -24.12
N PHE A 282 17.52 0.30 -23.08
CA PHE A 282 18.31 1.03 -22.11
C PHE A 282 19.47 0.20 -21.55
N ASP A 283 20.68 0.66 -21.88
CA ASP A 283 21.97 0.19 -21.36
C ASP A 283 22.48 0.98 -20.13
N LYS A 284 21.71 1.96 -19.61
CA LYS A 284 22.16 2.83 -18.49
C LYS A 284 21.41 2.58 -17.18
N LYS A 285 22.14 2.62 -16.05
CA LYS A 285 21.59 2.63 -14.69
C LYS A 285 20.78 3.91 -14.47
N LYS A 286 19.46 3.76 -14.35
CA LYS A 286 18.52 4.85 -14.05
C LYS A 286 18.47 5.14 -12.56
N LYS A 287 18.18 6.39 -12.19
CA LYS A 287 17.97 6.77 -10.79
C LYS A 287 16.54 6.55 -10.29
N LYS A 288 15.54 6.58 -11.19
CA LYS A 288 14.11 6.36 -10.85
C LYS A 288 13.37 5.50 -11.88
N GLN A 289 12.26 4.90 -11.46
CA GLN A 289 11.39 4.07 -12.29
C GLN A 289 10.49 4.90 -13.22
N ILE A 290 9.96 4.27 -14.27
CA ILE A 290 9.05 4.91 -15.22
C ILE A 290 7.60 4.68 -14.76
N ILE A 291 7.02 5.72 -14.13
CA ILE A 291 5.59 5.72 -13.81
C ILE A 291 4.78 6.21 -15.02
N LEU A 292 5.18 7.35 -15.61
CA LEU A 292 4.53 7.97 -16.76
C LEU A 292 5.48 8.08 -17.95
N GLN A 293 4.96 7.88 -19.16
CA GLN A 293 5.75 7.92 -20.41
C GLN A 293 6.29 9.32 -20.72
N SER A 294 5.48 10.34 -20.47
CA SER A 294 5.79 11.77 -20.53
C SER A 294 6.98 12.16 -19.64
N GLY A 295 7.21 11.40 -18.55
CA GLY A 295 8.33 11.59 -17.64
C GLY A 295 9.66 10.96 -18.07
N ASN A 296 9.70 10.20 -19.17
CA ASN A 296 10.88 9.45 -19.59
C ASN A 296 12.13 10.30 -19.81
N LYS A 297 11.96 11.58 -20.19
CA LYS A 297 13.07 12.52 -20.42
C LYS A 297 13.80 12.93 -19.14
N TYR A 298 13.22 12.67 -17.97
CA TYR A 298 13.70 13.19 -16.68
C TYR A 298 14.18 12.09 -15.71
N LEU A 299 14.49 10.88 -16.21
CA LEU A 299 14.82 9.71 -15.37
C LEU A 299 16.14 9.82 -14.57
N ASP A 300 17.02 10.73 -14.95
CA ASP A 300 18.33 10.93 -14.30
C ASP A 300 18.32 12.08 -13.27
N VAL A 301 17.19 12.80 -13.17
CA VAL A 301 16.96 13.91 -12.26
C VAL A 301 16.02 13.46 -11.14
N VAL A 302 16.40 13.74 -9.89
CA VAL A 302 15.56 13.53 -8.72
C VAL A 302 15.44 14.86 -8.00
N VAL A 303 14.20 15.35 -7.88
CA VAL A 303 13.87 16.59 -7.18
C VAL A 303 13.69 16.29 -5.69
N ASN A 304 14.40 17.04 -4.85
CA ASN A 304 14.29 16.91 -3.41
C ASN A 304 12.95 17.47 -2.90
N TRP A 305 12.49 16.92 -1.79
CA TRP A 305 11.27 17.40 -1.14
C TRP A 305 11.43 18.85 -0.66
N PRO A 306 10.52 19.78 -1.03
CA PRO A 306 10.63 21.18 -0.64
C PRO A 306 10.47 21.38 0.87
N SER A 307 11.28 22.25 1.47
CA SER A 307 11.23 22.58 2.91
C SER A 307 9.89 23.16 3.36
N ARG A 308 9.19 23.87 2.46
CA ARG A 308 7.85 24.43 2.70
C ARG A 308 6.81 23.36 3.06
N PHE A 309 6.92 22.17 2.49
CA PHE A 309 6.01 21.06 2.77
C PHE A 309 6.63 20.16 3.84
N LYS A 310 6.64 20.62 5.09
CA LYS A 310 7.26 19.84 6.18
C LYS A 310 6.57 18.48 6.33
N ARG A 311 7.34 17.41 6.19
CA ARG A 311 6.85 16.05 6.43
C ARG A 311 6.70 15.81 7.93
N GLN A 312 5.62 15.16 8.31
CA GLN A 312 5.33 14.75 9.68
C GLN A 312 5.27 13.24 9.77
N THR A 313 5.38 12.71 10.97
CA THR A 313 5.07 11.30 11.23
C THR A 313 3.57 11.15 11.51
N LYS A 314 3.00 10.00 11.17
CA LYS A 314 1.59 9.69 11.47
C LYS A 314 1.24 9.95 12.94
N LYS A 315 2.13 9.53 13.85
CA LYS A 315 1.98 9.71 15.30
C LYS A 315 1.92 11.18 15.72
N GLN A 316 2.76 12.05 15.14
CA GLN A 316 2.76 13.48 15.44
C GLN A 316 1.44 14.18 15.09
N LEU A 317 0.76 13.73 14.02
CA LEU A 317 -0.55 14.25 13.65
C LEU A 317 -1.64 13.75 14.59
N GLU A 318 -1.66 12.44 14.86
CA GLU A 318 -2.70 11.81 15.68
C GLU A 318 -2.63 12.26 17.15
N GLU A 319 -1.44 12.56 17.67
CA GLU A 319 -1.25 13.10 19.03
C GLU A 319 -1.62 14.59 19.15
N GLY A 320 -1.67 15.32 18.03
CA GLY A 320 -1.99 16.74 17.99
C GLY A 320 -3.49 17.06 18.06
N VAL A 321 -4.36 16.06 17.93
CA VAL A 321 -5.82 16.22 17.97
C VAL A 321 -6.33 15.87 19.36
N GLU A 322 -6.99 16.82 20.03
CA GLU A 322 -7.64 16.57 21.32
C GLU A 322 -8.82 15.61 21.12
N VAL A 323 -8.65 14.35 21.51
CA VAL A 323 -9.74 13.37 21.52
C VAL A 323 -10.73 13.77 22.61
N ILE A 324 -11.86 14.38 22.23
CA ILE A 324 -12.99 14.59 23.12
C ILE A 324 -13.50 13.22 23.56
N LYS A 325 -13.09 12.80 24.76
CA LYS A 325 -13.61 11.60 25.41
C LYS A 325 -15.00 11.94 25.93
N ASP A 326 -16.04 11.59 25.18
CA ASP A 326 -17.40 11.65 25.69
C ASP A 326 -17.51 10.76 26.94
N LYS A 327 -17.87 11.39 28.07
CA LYS A 327 -18.31 10.70 29.29
C LYS A 327 -19.72 10.15 29.08
N LEU A 328 -19.91 9.21 28.15
CA LEU A 328 -21.20 8.54 27.98
C LEU A 328 -21.01 7.03 27.91
N TYR A 329 -21.50 6.39 28.97
CA TYR A 329 -21.60 4.95 29.24
C TYR A 329 -20.27 4.19 29.33
N GLN A 330 -19.58 4.35 30.46
CA GLN A 330 -18.87 3.20 31.02
C GLN A 330 -19.93 2.34 31.72
N PRO A 331 -20.26 1.11 31.25
CA PRO A 331 -21.01 0.21 32.10
C PRO A 331 -20.26 0.09 33.42
N GLN A 332 -20.94 0.29 34.54
CA GLN A 332 -20.39 -0.03 35.85
C GLN A 332 -20.09 -1.52 35.85
N ILE A 333 -18.85 -1.86 35.56
CA ILE A 333 -18.32 -3.17 35.85
C ILE A 333 -18.30 -3.22 37.37
N VAL A 334 -19.31 -3.88 37.94
CA VAL A 334 -19.27 -4.33 39.32
C VAL A 334 -17.96 -5.09 39.47
N GLU A 335 -17.07 -4.55 40.31
CA GLU A 335 -15.80 -5.19 40.67
C GLU A 335 -16.10 -6.55 41.29
N LYS A 336 -16.12 -7.60 40.47
CA LYS A 336 -15.71 -8.91 40.95
C LYS A 336 -14.20 -8.84 41.10
N LYS A 337 -13.74 -8.85 42.36
CA LYS A 337 -12.34 -9.11 42.72
C LYS A 337 -11.90 -10.44 42.09
N GLY A 338 -11.38 -10.34 40.87
CA GLY A 338 -10.57 -11.36 40.22
C GLY A 338 -9.18 -10.76 40.08
N THR A 339 -8.20 -11.45 40.64
CA THR A 339 -6.77 -11.15 40.57
C THR A 339 -6.36 -10.65 39.18
N SER A 340 -5.91 -9.41 39.12
CA SER A 340 -5.33 -8.78 37.94
C SER A 340 -4.06 -9.52 37.53
N ILE A 341 -4.13 -10.23 36.40
CA ILE A 341 -2.97 -10.52 35.58
C ILE A 341 -3.09 -9.58 34.38
N GLU A 342 -2.18 -8.62 34.27
CA GLU A 342 -2.12 -7.71 33.12
C GLU A 342 -1.93 -8.52 31.83
N PRO A 343 -2.83 -8.41 30.84
CA PRO A 343 -2.53 -8.91 29.51
C PRO A 343 -1.55 -7.93 28.87
N LYS A 344 -0.30 -8.36 28.69
CA LYS A 344 0.69 -7.68 27.85
C LYS A 344 0.08 -7.47 26.46
N ARG A 345 -0.31 -6.22 26.17
CA ARG A 345 -0.72 -5.79 24.82
C ARG A 345 0.46 -6.02 23.87
N GLU A 346 0.27 -6.88 22.88
CA GLU A 346 1.23 -7.07 21.80
C GLU A 346 1.38 -5.75 21.03
N PHE A 347 2.57 -5.15 21.14
CA PHE A 347 3.01 -4.11 20.23
C PHE A 347 3.21 -4.72 18.85
N PHE A 348 2.35 -4.37 17.89
CA PHE A 348 2.63 -4.58 16.47
C PHE A 348 3.74 -3.60 16.04
N GLU A 349 4.99 -4.06 16.06
CA GLU A 349 6.07 -3.41 15.30
C GLU A 349 6.33 -4.21 14.01
N PRO A 350 6.16 -3.62 12.81
CA PRO A 350 6.72 -4.19 11.60
C PRO A 350 8.19 -3.76 11.51
N ARG A 351 9.11 -4.63 11.91
CA ARG A 351 10.54 -4.50 11.59
C ARG A 351 11.08 -5.84 11.10
N PHE A 352 11.83 -5.76 10.01
CA PHE A 352 12.68 -6.80 9.45
C PHE A 352 13.32 -7.66 10.55
N LEU A 353 12.81 -8.87 10.74
CA LEU A 353 13.49 -9.90 11.50
C LEU A 353 14.66 -10.44 10.66
N GLU A 354 15.69 -9.62 10.48
CA GLU A 354 17.01 -10.21 10.30
C GLU A 354 17.34 -10.91 11.61
N ARG A 355 17.30 -12.25 11.57
CA ARG A 355 17.70 -13.09 12.70
C ARG A 355 19.09 -12.66 13.19
N PRO A 356 19.29 -12.54 14.52
CA PRO A 356 20.57 -12.11 15.08
C PRO A 356 21.66 -13.07 14.62
N THR A 357 22.81 -12.53 14.24
CA THR A 357 23.96 -13.34 13.89
C THR A 357 24.65 -13.79 15.18
N VAL A 358 24.80 -15.09 15.39
CA VAL A 358 25.36 -15.67 16.62
C VAL A 358 26.61 -16.49 16.30
N ARG A 359 27.51 -16.61 17.30
CA ARG A 359 28.72 -17.43 17.18
C ARG A 359 28.36 -18.91 17.26
N ILE A 360 28.94 -19.74 16.39
CA ILE A 360 28.82 -21.20 16.50
C ILE A 360 29.55 -21.64 17.76
N LYS A 361 28.83 -22.33 18.64
CA LYS A 361 29.36 -22.93 19.87
C LYS A 361 29.30 -24.46 19.76
N PRO A 362 30.26 -25.20 20.34
CA PRO A 362 30.14 -26.65 20.45
C PRO A 362 28.96 -27.02 21.37
N LEU A 363 28.21 -28.05 21.00
CA LEU A 363 27.09 -28.54 21.79
C LEU A 363 27.58 -29.21 23.08
N PRO A 364 26.96 -28.94 24.24
CA PRO A 364 27.24 -29.69 25.46
C PRO A 364 26.78 -31.14 25.32
N LYS A 365 27.37 -32.05 26.10
CA LYS A 365 26.91 -33.44 26.16
C LYS A 365 25.52 -33.48 26.79
N ILE A 366 24.56 -34.07 26.09
CA ILE A 366 23.21 -34.26 26.63
C ILE A 366 23.25 -35.41 27.65
N PRO A 367 22.78 -35.19 28.90
CA PRO A 367 22.75 -36.23 29.91
C PRO A 367 21.79 -37.37 29.52
N THR A 368 22.08 -38.60 29.94
CA THR A 368 21.27 -39.79 29.63
C THR A 368 20.54 -40.34 30.85
N THR A 369 20.47 -39.57 31.93
CA THR A 369 20.06 -40.04 33.26
C THR A 369 18.57 -39.93 33.50
N ASN A 370 17.93 -38.81 33.12
CA ASN A 370 16.49 -38.62 33.23
C ASN A 370 15.99 -37.59 32.18
N ILE A 371 14.67 -37.54 31.97
CA ILE A 371 14.03 -36.65 30.97
C ILE A 371 14.16 -35.18 31.36
N THR A 372 14.04 -34.87 32.65
CA THR A 372 14.10 -33.49 33.18
C THR A 372 15.47 -32.84 32.96
N ASP A 373 16.56 -33.60 33.07
CA ASP A 373 17.94 -33.18 32.87
C ASP A 373 18.19 -32.95 31.37
N ILE A 374 17.63 -33.81 30.51
CA ILE A 374 17.68 -33.64 29.05
C ILE A 374 16.97 -32.35 28.65
N LEU A 375 15.74 -32.13 29.13
CA LEU A 375 14.96 -30.94 28.82
C LEU A 375 15.60 -29.67 29.41
N SER A 376 16.18 -29.75 30.62
CA SER A 376 16.93 -28.65 31.23
C SER A 376 18.17 -28.28 30.42
N THR A 377 18.87 -29.28 29.87
CA THR A 377 20.01 -29.04 28.96
C THR A 377 19.57 -28.35 27.67
N LEU A 378 18.43 -28.75 27.09
CA LEU A 378 17.86 -28.07 25.91
C LEU A 378 17.46 -26.62 26.22
N ARG A 379 16.90 -26.37 27.41
CA ARG A 379 16.61 -25.02 27.90
C ARG A 379 17.87 -24.16 27.94
N THR A 380 18.96 -24.64 28.56
CA THR A 380 20.24 -23.92 28.65
C THR A 380 20.79 -23.58 27.26
N ILE A 381 20.74 -24.51 26.30
CA ILE A 381 21.20 -24.27 24.92
C ILE A 381 20.41 -23.13 24.25
N VAL A 382 19.09 -23.05 24.48
CA VAL A 382 18.25 -21.96 23.95
C VAL A 382 18.54 -20.64 24.68
N GLU A 383 18.72 -20.66 26.00
CA GLU A 383 19.06 -19.48 26.82
C GLU A 383 20.41 -18.87 26.42
N GLU A 384 21.40 -19.71 26.11
CA GLU A 384 22.77 -19.32 25.75
C GLU A 384 22.95 -18.80 24.31
N ASN A 385 21.86 -18.60 23.56
CA ASN A 385 21.86 -18.05 22.20
C ASN A 385 22.71 -18.86 21.20
N TYR A 386 22.61 -20.20 21.24
CA TYR A 386 23.19 -21.05 20.19
C TYR A 386 22.57 -20.74 18.81
N ASP A 387 23.30 -21.07 17.74
CA ASP A 387 22.73 -20.96 16.39
C ASP A 387 21.59 -21.96 16.21
N ILE A 388 20.62 -21.60 15.35
CA ILE A 388 19.39 -22.37 15.15
C ILE A 388 19.72 -23.81 14.75
N ARG A 389 20.77 -24.02 13.94
CA ARG A 389 21.14 -25.36 13.50
C ARG A 389 21.67 -26.21 14.65
N ALA A 390 22.51 -25.63 15.52
CA ALA A 390 22.94 -26.29 16.75
C ALA A 390 21.75 -26.62 17.68
N ILE A 391 20.79 -25.71 17.81
CA ILE A 391 19.54 -25.96 18.56
C ILE A 391 18.79 -27.16 17.95
N GLY A 392 18.63 -27.21 16.62
CA GLY A 392 17.98 -28.33 15.93
C GLY A 392 18.70 -29.68 16.14
N ASN A 393 20.03 -29.68 16.13
CA ASN A 393 20.83 -30.86 16.42
C ASN A 393 20.67 -31.31 17.87
N ALA A 394 20.69 -30.38 18.82
CA ALA A 394 20.46 -30.68 20.23
C ALA A 394 19.07 -31.31 20.47
N PHE A 395 18.03 -30.76 19.83
CA PHE A 395 16.67 -31.32 19.89
C PHE A 395 16.58 -32.71 19.28
N THR A 396 17.35 -33.01 18.23
CA THR A 396 17.44 -34.35 17.65
C THR A 396 18.04 -35.34 18.65
N MET A 397 19.19 -34.99 19.22
CA MET A 397 19.89 -35.81 20.21
C MET A 397 19.03 -36.01 21.47
N GLY A 398 18.42 -34.94 21.99
CA GLY A 398 17.56 -35.00 23.17
C GLY A 398 16.30 -35.84 22.92
N ARG A 399 15.66 -35.70 21.76
CA ARG A 399 14.52 -36.55 21.36
C ARG A 399 14.90 -38.03 21.34
N ASP A 400 16.03 -38.38 20.74
CA ASP A 400 16.44 -39.78 20.59
C ASP A 400 16.77 -40.41 21.95
N GLN A 401 17.34 -39.64 22.88
CA GLN A 401 17.56 -40.07 24.27
C GLN A 401 16.25 -40.18 25.07
N ILE A 402 15.28 -39.29 24.88
CA ILE A 402 13.98 -39.41 25.56
C ILE A 402 13.17 -40.57 24.98
N LYS A 403 13.27 -40.82 23.67
CA LYS A 403 12.59 -41.93 22.99
C LYS A 403 13.08 -43.29 23.47
N SER A 404 14.35 -43.41 23.88
CA SER A 404 14.86 -44.65 24.49
C SER A 404 14.35 -44.87 25.93
N MET A 405 13.84 -43.83 26.59
CA MET A 405 13.30 -43.89 27.96
C MET A 405 11.77 -44.05 28.01
N VAL A 406 11.03 -43.47 27.06
CA VAL A 406 9.55 -43.48 27.07
C VAL A 406 8.98 -43.66 25.66
N PHE A 407 8.08 -44.63 25.51
CA PHE A 407 7.26 -44.79 24.30
C PHE A 407 6.04 -43.85 24.37
N HIS A 408 5.98 -42.92 23.41
CA HIS A 408 4.83 -42.04 23.12
C HIS A 408 4.43 -41.01 24.18
N ARG A 409 5.12 -39.86 24.17
CA ARG A 409 4.61 -38.59 24.74
C ARG A 409 4.35 -37.58 23.63
N ASN A 410 3.27 -36.80 23.76
CA ASN A 410 2.83 -35.81 22.76
C ASN A 410 3.93 -34.80 22.39
N PHE A 411 4.80 -34.42 23.33
CA PHE A 411 5.88 -33.47 23.06
C PHE A 411 7.03 -34.04 22.20
N LEU A 412 7.19 -35.38 22.08
CA LEU A 412 8.21 -35.98 21.21
C LEU A 412 7.96 -35.67 19.73
N TRP A 413 6.68 -35.55 19.35
CA TRP A 413 6.29 -35.14 18.01
C TRP A 413 6.65 -33.67 17.76
N GLU A 414 6.41 -32.80 18.74
CA GLU A 414 6.77 -31.38 18.65
C GLU A 414 8.29 -31.17 18.61
N MET A 415 9.05 -31.90 19.41
CA MET A 415 10.52 -31.91 19.35
C MET A 415 11.02 -32.34 17.96
N SER A 416 10.39 -33.35 17.36
CA SER A 416 10.73 -33.80 16.00
C SER A 416 10.45 -32.72 14.95
N LYS A 417 9.33 -32.01 15.09
CA LYS A 417 8.97 -30.89 14.20
C LYS A 417 9.99 -29.76 14.30
N LEU A 418 10.35 -29.35 15.52
CA LEU A 418 11.33 -28.29 15.76
C LEU A 418 12.73 -28.67 15.27
N ALA A 419 13.18 -29.89 15.55
CA ALA A 419 14.45 -30.41 15.05
C ALA A 419 14.54 -30.32 13.52
N ASN A 420 13.51 -30.81 12.81
CA ASN A 420 13.50 -30.80 11.34
C ASN A 420 13.50 -29.39 10.74
N ILE A 421 12.78 -28.45 11.35
CA ILE A 421 12.73 -27.06 10.91
C ILE A 421 14.10 -26.38 11.13
N TYR A 422 14.70 -26.60 12.30
CA TYR A 422 15.91 -25.90 12.71
C TYR A 422 17.20 -26.45 12.11
N VAL A 423 17.29 -27.76 11.84
CA VAL A 423 18.45 -28.36 11.15
C VAL A 423 18.63 -27.80 9.72
N ARG A 424 17.54 -27.34 9.09
CA ARG A 424 17.53 -26.76 7.74
C ARG A 424 17.79 -25.25 7.71
N ALA A 425 17.99 -24.62 8.87
CA ALA A 425 18.20 -23.18 8.97
C ALA A 425 19.62 -22.77 8.50
N PRO A 426 19.80 -21.51 8.03
CA PRO A 426 21.11 -20.99 7.66
C PRO A 426 22.08 -20.96 8.86
N LEU A 427 23.36 -21.22 8.59
CA LEU A 427 24.44 -21.16 9.57
C LEU A 427 24.56 -19.74 10.17
N ASN A 428 25.02 -19.67 11.42
CA ASN A 428 25.28 -18.42 12.17
C ASN A 428 24.03 -17.55 12.44
N LYS A 429 22.82 -18.07 12.28
CA LYS A 429 21.59 -17.34 12.62
C LYS A 429 21.02 -17.88 13.93
N GLY A 430 20.76 -17.00 14.88
CA GLY A 430 20.09 -17.28 16.14
C GLY A 430 18.58 -17.10 16.05
N LEU A 431 17.86 -17.56 17.07
CA LEU A 431 16.42 -17.33 17.20
C LEU A 431 16.13 -15.84 17.40
N SER A 432 15.00 -15.37 16.86
CA SER A 432 14.46 -14.06 17.24
C SER A 432 14.02 -14.05 18.71
N PHE A 433 13.86 -12.86 19.29
CA PHE A 433 13.41 -12.73 20.69
C PHE A 433 12.07 -13.45 20.94
N LYS A 434 11.12 -13.33 19.99
CA LYS A 434 9.82 -14.01 20.06
C LYS A 434 9.97 -15.53 19.95
N GLU A 435 10.71 -16.03 18.95
CA GLU A 435 10.94 -17.47 18.79
C GLU A 435 11.66 -18.09 20.01
N LYS A 436 12.63 -17.36 20.58
CA LYS A 436 13.34 -17.79 21.80
C LYS A 436 12.39 -17.92 22.98
N TYR A 437 11.55 -16.90 23.20
CA TYR A 437 10.58 -16.89 24.30
C TYR A 437 9.56 -18.03 24.16
N GLU A 438 8.95 -18.19 22.99
CA GLU A 438 7.99 -19.27 22.71
C GLU A 438 8.61 -20.67 22.87
N LEU A 439 9.88 -20.82 22.47
CA LEU A 439 10.58 -22.09 22.60
C LEU A 439 10.90 -22.42 24.07
N LEU A 440 11.31 -21.42 24.86
CA LEU A 440 11.56 -21.60 26.29
C LEU A 440 10.28 -21.96 27.05
N GLU A 441 9.17 -21.27 26.78
CA GLU A 441 7.87 -21.56 27.38
C GLU A 441 7.41 -22.99 27.08
N LYS A 442 7.64 -23.48 25.85
CA LYS A 442 7.38 -24.87 25.49
C LYS A 442 8.26 -25.86 26.26
N ILE A 443 9.56 -25.61 26.35
CA ILE A 443 10.46 -26.49 27.11
C ILE A 443 10.06 -26.52 28.59
N GLU A 444 9.70 -25.38 29.18
CA GLU A 444 9.20 -25.30 30.56
C GLU A 444 7.93 -26.12 30.75
N SER A 445 6.96 -26.00 29.83
CA SER A 445 5.74 -26.83 29.88
C SER A 445 6.05 -28.33 29.82
N TRP A 446 7.08 -28.73 29.05
CA TRP A 446 7.49 -30.13 29.00
C TRP A 446 8.20 -30.55 30.28
N ILE A 447 9.02 -29.69 30.88
CA ILE A 447 9.67 -29.98 32.17
C ILE A 447 8.61 -30.17 33.26
N ASP A 448 7.60 -29.30 33.32
CA ASP A 448 6.54 -29.38 34.33
C ASP A 448 5.65 -30.63 34.15
N LEU A 449 5.48 -31.13 32.92
CA LEU A 449 4.82 -32.43 32.65
C LEU A 449 5.67 -33.66 33.02
N ASN A 450 6.93 -33.48 33.39
CA ASN A 450 7.88 -34.55 33.75
C ASN A 450 8.45 -34.41 35.18
N LYS A 451 8.01 -33.40 35.94
CA LYS A 451 8.14 -33.35 37.41
C LYS A 451 7.01 -34.18 38.02
#